data_AF-A0A936YED7-F1
#
_entry.id   AF-A0A936YED7-F1
#
_cell.length_a   1.000
_cell.length_b   1.000
_cell.length_c   1.000
_cell.angle_alpha   90.00
_cell.angle_beta   90.00
_cell.angle_gamma   90.00
#
_symmetry.space_group_name_H-M   'P 1'
#
loop_
_entity.id
_entity.type
_entity.pdbx_description
1 polymer ?
#
loop_
_entity_poly.entity_id
_entity_poly.type
_entity_poly.pdbx_seq_one_letter_code
_entity_poly.pdbx_strand_id
1 'polypeptide(L)'
;MGNFLHGHSHQHSHSKHEHSHSHVPGNYGRSFAIGILLNILFIFAEVIFGLKANSLALIADAGHNLGDVLGLAMAWAATWLAKHQPHIRRIE
;
A
#
# COMPACT_ATOMS: atom_id res chain seq x y z
N MET A 1 51.97 -25.53 40.30
CA MET A 1 51.50 -24.68 39.20
C MET A 1 50.09 -24.21 39.57
N GLY A 2 49.96 -23.06 40.22
CA GLY A 2 48.67 -22.53 40.66
C GLY A 2 48.12 -21.56 39.62
N ASN A 3 46.95 -21.85 39.04
CA ASN A 3 46.30 -20.96 38.10
C ASN A 3 45.64 -19.80 38.86
N PHE A 4 46.12 -18.61 38.55
CA PHE A 4 45.69 -17.33 39.08
C PHE A 4 44.32 -16.96 38.47
N LEU A 5 43.29 -16.83 39.30
CA LEU A 5 41.99 -16.29 38.91
C LEU A 5 42.12 -14.77 38.75
N HIS A 6 41.97 -14.28 37.53
CA HIS A 6 41.85 -12.85 37.23
C HIS A 6 40.39 -12.56 36.83
N GLY A 7 39.59 -12.13 37.80
CA GLY A 7 38.21 -11.73 37.59
C GLY A 7 38.11 -10.22 37.46
N HIS A 8 38.16 -9.69 36.24
CA HIS A 8 37.72 -8.32 35.92
C HIS A 8 36.97 -8.34 34.58
N SER A 9 35.65 -8.19 34.64
CA SER A 9 34.86 -7.77 33.48
C SER A 9 33.82 -6.75 33.92
N HIS A 10 33.98 -5.54 33.39
CA HIS A 10 33.11 -4.40 33.62
C HIS A 10 31.74 -4.67 32.98
N GLN A 11 30.66 -4.63 33.76
CA GLN A 11 29.30 -4.53 33.22
C GLN A 11 29.06 -3.11 32.69
N HIS A 12 29.09 -2.94 31.38
CA HIS A 12 28.49 -1.77 30.73
C HIS A 12 26.98 -2.00 30.59
N SER A 13 26.20 -1.27 31.37
CA SER A 13 24.75 -1.19 31.19
C SER A 13 24.46 -0.35 29.94
N HIS A 14 24.19 -1.01 28.82
CA HIS A 14 23.60 -0.35 27.67
C HIS A 14 22.09 -0.28 27.89
N SER A 15 21.62 0.92 28.24
CA SER A 15 20.23 1.33 28.12
C SER A 15 19.78 1.07 26.68
N LYS A 16 19.00 0.02 26.46
CA LYS A 16 18.29 -0.21 25.21
C LYS A 16 17.21 0.86 25.10
N HIS A 17 17.50 1.90 24.33
CA HIS A 17 16.46 2.81 23.86
C HIS A 17 15.59 2.06 22.85
N GLU A 18 14.49 1.50 23.34
CA GLU A 18 13.41 0.95 22.51
C GLU A 18 12.70 2.12 21.81
N HIS A 19 13.19 2.51 20.63
CA HIS A 19 12.47 3.39 19.72
C HIS A 19 11.46 2.56 18.92
N SER A 20 10.33 2.24 19.55
CA SER A 20 9.16 1.72 18.84
C SER A 20 8.50 2.86 18.04
N HIS A 21 8.99 3.09 16.83
CA HIS A 21 8.29 3.92 15.85
C HIS A 21 7.30 3.04 15.08
N SER A 22 6.20 2.67 15.73
CA SER A 22 5.05 2.09 15.04
C SER A 22 4.28 3.19 14.28
N HIS A 23 4.87 3.73 13.22
CA HIS A 23 4.11 4.48 12.20
C HIS A 23 3.41 3.47 11.29
N VAL A 24 2.41 2.77 11.81
CA VAL A 24 1.42 2.11 10.95
C VAL A 24 0.43 3.21 10.57
N PRO A 25 0.42 3.72 9.33
CA PRO A 25 -0.61 4.65 8.91
C PRO A 25 -1.93 3.90 8.95
N GLY A 26 -2.76 4.24 9.94
CA GLY A 26 -4.12 3.74 10.03
C GLY A 26 -4.87 4.18 8.77
N ASN A 27 -5.22 3.19 7.94
CA ASN A 27 -6.15 3.26 6.80
C ASN A 27 -5.52 3.45 5.41
N TYR A 28 -4.70 2.49 4.98
CA TYR A 28 -4.29 2.32 3.58
C TYR A 28 -5.45 2.37 2.57
N GLY A 29 -6.65 1.90 2.97
CA GLY A 29 -7.84 1.94 2.11
C GLY A 29 -8.31 3.36 1.74
N ARG A 30 -8.10 4.37 2.59
CA ARG A 30 -8.44 5.77 2.26
C ARG A 30 -7.44 6.34 1.27
N SER A 31 -6.15 6.13 1.48
CA SER A 31 -5.08 6.54 0.57
C SER A 31 -5.26 5.92 -0.82
N PHE A 32 -5.65 4.64 -0.85
CA PHE A 32 -5.96 3.91 -2.08
C PHE A 32 -7.18 4.48 -2.80
N ALA A 33 -8.27 4.76 -2.07
CA ALA A 33 -9.46 5.39 -2.64
C ALA A 33 -9.18 6.80 -3.19
N ILE A 34 -8.38 7.60 -2.48
CA ILE A 34 -7.96 8.94 -2.94
C ILE A 34 -7.12 8.81 -4.21
N GLY A 35 -6.19 7.86 -4.25
CA GLY A 35 -5.36 7.59 -5.44
C GLY A 35 -6.19 7.23 -6.67
N ILE A 36 -7.18 6.35 -6.51
CA ILE A 36 -8.14 6.01 -7.58
C ILE A 36 -8.90 7.24 -8.05
N LEU A 37 -9.44 8.04 -7.11
CA LEU A 37 -10.27 9.19 -7.44
C LEU A 37 -9.49 10.29 -8.17
N LEU A 38 -8.26 10.58 -7.73
CA LEU A 38 -7.37 11.52 -8.39
C LEU A 38 -7.00 11.04 -9.80
N ASN A 39 -6.74 9.75 -9.98
CA ASN A 39 -6.40 9.19 -11.29
C ASN A 39 -7.59 9.30 -12.27
N ILE A 40 -8.80 8.95 -11.83
CA ILE A 40 -10.02 9.14 -12.64
C ILE A 40 -10.19 10.59 -13.09
N LEU A 41 -9.95 11.55 -12.19
CA LEU A 41 -10.03 12.97 -12.50
C LEU A 41 -9.01 13.38 -13.58
N PHE A 42 -7.80 12.83 -13.51
CA PHE A 42 -6.73 13.09 -14.46
C PHE A 42 -7.06 12.56 -15.85
N ILE A 43 -7.54 11.31 -15.95
CA ILE A 43 -8.01 10.70 -17.20
C ILE A 43 -9.10 11.58 -17.86
N PHE A 44 -10.05 12.09 -17.07
CA PHE A 44 -11.08 13.00 -17.59
C PHE A 44 -10.49 14.28 -18.19
N ALA A 45 -9.48 14.86 -17.55
CA ALA A 45 -8.77 16.01 -18.08
C ALA A 45 -8.08 15.66 -19.41
N GLU A 46 -7.33 14.56 -19.47
CA GLU A 46 -6.62 14.11 -20.67
C GLU A 46 -7.56 13.85 -21.85
N VAL A 47 -8.73 13.25 -21.61
CA VAL A 47 -9.75 13.06 -22.65
C VAL A 47 -10.27 14.39 -23.16
N ILE A 48 -10.61 15.34 -22.27
CA ILE A 48 -11.11 16.66 -22.67
C ILE A 48 -10.05 17.43 -23.46
N PHE A 49 -8.80 17.45 -22.99
CA PHE A 49 -7.70 18.12 -23.68
C PHE A 49 -7.29 17.41 -24.96
N GLY A 50 -7.33 16.08 -24.99
CA GLY A 50 -7.04 15.27 -26.18
C GLY A 50 -8.05 15.51 -27.29
N LEU A 51 -9.34 15.58 -26.95
CA LEU A 51 -10.41 15.94 -27.88
C LEU A 51 -10.29 17.40 -28.34
N LYS A 52 -10.05 18.36 -27.43
CA LYS A 52 -9.83 19.77 -27.81
C LYS A 52 -8.60 19.98 -28.70
N ALA A 53 -7.55 19.20 -28.48
CA ALA A 53 -6.32 19.25 -29.26
C ALA A 53 -6.37 18.40 -30.55
N ASN A 54 -7.46 17.66 -30.80
CA ASN A 54 -7.56 16.65 -31.87
C ASN A 54 -6.38 15.67 -31.88
N SER A 55 -5.88 15.29 -30.70
CA SER A 55 -4.69 14.45 -30.54
C SER A 55 -5.08 13.04 -30.11
N LEU A 56 -4.97 12.09 -31.04
CA LEU A 56 -5.09 10.66 -30.76
C LEU A 56 -4.03 10.16 -29.77
N ALA A 57 -2.87 10.82 -29.69
CA ALA A 57 -1.82 10.47 -28.75
C ALA A 57 -2.25 10.69 -27.30
N LEU A 58 -2.89 11.83 -27.00
CA LEU A 58 -3.41 12.11 -25.65
C LEU A 58 -4.58 11.18 -25.28
N ILE A 59 -5.42 10.84 -26.24
CA ILE A 59 -6.53 9.91 -26.03
C ILE A 59 -6.01 8.49 -25.77
N ALA A 60 -4.96 8.07 -26.48
CA ALA A 60 -4.31 6.78 -26.27
C ALA A 60 -3.67 6.67 -24.88
N ASP A 61 -3.02 7.74 -24.42
CA ASP A 61 -2.42 7.82 -23.08
C ASP A 61 -3.50 7.73 -21.99
N ALA A 62 -4.58 8.50 -22.13
CA ALA A 62 -5.74 8.45 -21.23
C ALA A 62 -6.40 7.06 -21.19
N GLY A 63 -6.50 6.40 -22.35
CA GLY A 63 -7.10 5.06 -22.47
C GLY A 63 -6.28 3.98 -21.77
N HIS A 64 -4.95 4.03 -21.85
CA HIS A 64 -4.08 3.10 -21.12
C HIS A 64 -4.22 3.28 -19.61
N ASN A 65 -4.18 4.53 -19.13
CA ASN A 65 -4.33 4.88 -17.71
C ASN A 65 -5.71 4.45 -17.16
N LEU A 66 -6.77 4.58 -17.97
CA LEU A 66 -8.10 4.08 -17.62
C LEU A 66 -8.14 2.56 -17.43
N GLY A 67 -7.44 1.81 -18.29
CA GLY A 67 -7.33 0.35 -18.17
C GLY A 67 -6.67 -0.07 -16.85
N ASP A 68 -5.61 0.62 -16.45
CA ASP A 68 -4.89 0.35 -15.20
C ASP A 68 -5.76 0.61 -13.97
N VAL A 69 -6.52 1.73 -13.96
CA VAL A 69 -7.46 2.04 -12.87
C VAL A 69 -8.59 1.03 -12.77
N LEU A 70 -9.16 0.61 -13.91
CA LEU A 70 -10.19 -0.44 -13.92
C LEU A 70 -9.64 -1.76 -13.37
N GLY A 71 -8.40 -2.11 -13.69
CA GLY A 71 -7.70 -3.25 -13.11
C GLY A 71 -7.58 -3.16 -11.58
N LEU A 72 -7.14 -2.02 -11.06
CA LEU A 72 -7.06 -1.77 -9.61
C LEU A 72 -8.43 -1.81 -8.93
N ALA A 73 -9.47 -1.24 -9.56
CA ALA A 73 -10.82 -1.25 -9.04
C ALA A 73 -11.40 -2.68 -8.97
N MET A 74 -11.18 -3.49 -10.01
CA MET A 74 -11.59 -4.90 -10.03
C MET A 74 -10.83 -5.74 -9.00
N ALA A 75 -9.51 -5.54 -8.85
CA ALA A 75 -8.73 -6.20 -7.82
C ALA A 75 -9.25 -5.86 -6.41
N TRP A 76 -9.58 -4.59 -6.16
CA TRP A 76 -10.15 -4.15 -4.90
C TRP A 76 -11.55 -4.75 -4.65
N ALA A 77 -12.42 -4.76 -5.66
CA ALA A 77 -13.74 -5.38 -5.58
C ALA A 77 -13.65 -6.88 -5.29
N ALA A 78 -12.75 -7.62 -5.94
CA ALA A 78 -12.50 -9.03 -5.68
C ALA A 78 -12.02 -9.26 -4.24
N THR A 79 -11.11 -8.42 -3.75
CA THR A 79 -10.60 -8.50 -2.38
C THR A 79 -11.70 -8.20 -1.35
N TRP A 80 -12.57 -7.23 -1.66
CA TRP A 80 -13.73 -6.91 -0.84
C TRP A 80 -14.72 -8.08 -0.79
N LEU A 81 -15.00 -8.71 -1.93
CA LEU A 81 -15.89 -9.87 -2.01
C LEU A 81 -15.31 -11.10 -1.27
N ALA A 82 -14.00 -11.36 -1.42
CA ALA A 82 -13.31 -12.44 -0.70
C ALA A 82 -13.34 -12.27 0.83
N LYS A 83 -13.33 -11.03 1.32
CA LYS A 83 -13.52 -10.74 2.76
C LYS A 83 -14.91 -11.07 3.28
N HIS A 84 -15.91 -11.20 2.40
CA HIS A 84 -17.29 -11.54 2.75
C HIS A 84 -17.60 -13.03 2.57
N GLN A 85 -16.58 -13.92 2.48
CA GLN A 85 -16.81 -15.36 2.40
C GLN A 85 -17.58 -15.85 3.65
N PRO A 86 -18.78 -16.45 3.51
CA PRO A 86 -19.53 -16.96 4.64
C PRO A 86 -18.75 -18.12 5.27
N HIS A 87 -18.52 -18.01 6.58
CA HIS A 87 -17.90 -19.05 7.39
C HIS A 87 -18.80 -20.30 7.31
N ILE A 88 -18.43 -21.30 6.51
CA ILE A 88 -19.09 -22.61 6.52
C ILE A 88 -18.87 -23.15 7.93
N ARG A 89 -19.90 -23.04 8.77
CA ARG A 89 -19.92 -23.63 10.11
C ARG A 89 -19.99 -25.14 9.90
N ARG A 90 -18.81 -25.78 9.89
CA ARG A 90 -18.72 -27.24 9.96
C ARG A 90 -19.33 -27.64 11.31
N ILE A 91 -20.48 -28.30 11.24
CA ILE A 91 -21.13 -28.98 12.36
C ILE A 91 -20.46 -30.35 12.45
N GLU A 92 -19.73 -30.60 13.54
CA GLU A 92 -19.26 -31.91 13.96
C GLU A 92 -20.11 -32.38 15.14
#